data_AF-A0A453AZY8-F1
#
_entry.id   AF-A0A453AZY8-F1
#
_cell.length_a   1.000
_cell.length_b   1.000
_cell.length_c   1.000
_cell.angle_alpha   90.00
_cell.angle_beta   90.00
_cell.angle_gamma   90.00
#
_symmetry.space_group_name_H-M   'P 1'
#
loop_
_entity.id
_entity.type
_entity.pdbx_description
1 polymer ?
#
loop_
_entity_poly.entity_id
_entity_poly.type
_entity_poly.pdbx_seq_one_letter_code
_entity_poly.pdbx_strand_id
1 'polypeptide(L)' 'DHTPLLLDSGEATHVANKNTFSFEQSWFEREGFMEMIAREWVLPVMGTTHVERWQNKIRHLRQFLRGWARNESGVYKKK' A
#
# COMPACT_ATOMS: atom_id res chain seq x y z
N ASP A 1 -27.75 20.64 -16.91
CA ASP A 1 -26.69 21.11 -16.02
C ASP A 1 -27.08 20.89 -14.57
N HIS A 2 -26.24 20.17 -13.82
CA HIS A 2 -26.37 19.98 -12.39
C HIS A 2 -25.03 20.28 -11.74
N THR A 3 -24.89 21.49 -11.21
CA THR A 3 -23.76 21.88 -10.37
C THR A 3 -24.04 21.36 -8.95
N PRO A 4 -23.33 20.36 -8.43
CA PRO A 4 -23.57 19.90 -7.08
C PRO A 4 -23.02 20.94 -6.10
N LEU A 5 -23.85 21.36 -5.15
CA LEU A 5 -23.44 22.26 -4.08
C LEU A 5 -22.56 21.51 -3.08
N LEU A 6 -21.42 22.10 -2.74
CA LEU A 6 -20.52 21.59 -1.72
C LEU A 6 -21.10 21.93 -0.33
N LEU A 7 -21.68 20.95 0.35
CA LEU A 7 -22.08 21.07 1.76
C LEU A 7 -20.87 20.68 2.62
N ASP A 8 -20.31 21.64 3.35
CA ASP A 8 -19.34 21.40 4.42
C ASP A 8 -20.08 21.43 5.76
N SER A 9 -20.22 20.26 6.40
CA SER A 9 -20.95 20.11 7.66
C SER A 9 -20.10 20.46 8.90
N GLY A 10 -18.86 20.91 8.76
CA GLY A 10 -18.03 21.35 9.88
C GLY A 10 -17.67 20.24 10.90
N GLU A 11 -18.06 18.99 10.64
CA GLU A 11 -17.52 17.85 11.35
C GLU A 11 -16.07 17.69 10.90
N ALA A 12 -15.14 17.68 11.85
CA ALA A 12 -13.74 17.41 11.58
C ALA A 12 -13.64 16.06 10.83
N THR A 13 -13.49 16.10 9.51
CA THR A 13 -13.19 14.95 8.64
C THR A 13 -11.76 14.46 8.85
N HIS A 14 -11.18 14.75 10.02
CA HIS A 14 -9.98 14.12 10.50
C HIS A 14 -10.35 12.69 10.90
N VAL A 15 -10.46 11.82 9.90
CA VAL A 15 -10.11 10.41 10.05
C VAL A 15 -8.64 10.40 10.44
N ALA A 16 -8.38 10.64 11.72
CA ALA A 16 -7.07 10.56 12.32
C ALA A 16 -6.56 9.16 12.00
N ASN A 17 -5.53 9.12 11.16
CA ASN A 17 -4.94 7.93 10.60
C ASN A 17 -5.79 7.20 9.55
N LYS A 18 -5.99 7.82 8.38
CA LYS A 18 -6.08 7.02 7.14
C LYS A 18 -4.75 6.30 6.97
N ASN A 19 -4.66 5.11 7.57
CA ASN A 19 -3.64 4.11 7.30
C ASN A 19 -3.80 3.57 5.86
N THR A 20 -3.93 4.45 4.88
CA THR A 20 -3.95 4.12 3.47
C THR A 20 -2.57 3.66 3.07
N PHE A 21 -2.51 2.61 2.26
CA PHE A 21 -1.26 2.19 1.65
C PHE A 21 -1.04 3.04 0.40
N SER A 22 0.10 3.72 0.35
CA SER A 22 0.56 4.44 -0.84
C SER A 22 1.85 3.80 -1.30
N PHE A 23 1.99 3.69 -2.62
CA PHE A 23 3.24 3.28 -3.26
C PHE A 23 4.04 4.53 -3.62
N GLU A 24 5.35 4.54 -3.35
CA GLU A 24 6.22 5.66 -3.72
C GLU A 24 7.16 5.25 -4.85
N GLN A 25 7.29 6.11 -5.86
CA GLN A 25 8.19 5.85 -6.99
C GLN A 25 9.66 5.75 -6.56
N SER A 26 10.05 6.47 -5.50
CA SER A 26 11.39 6.43 -4.91
C SER A 26 11.80 5.04 -4.42
N TRP A 27 10.85 4.11 -4.21
CA TRP A 27 11.17 2.74 -3.80
C TRP A 27 11.92 1.97 -4.89
N PHE A 28 11.70 2.28 -6.17
CA PHE A 28 12.44 1.67 -7.27
C PHE A 28 13.93 2.01 -7.28
N GLU A 29 14.31 3.12 -6.63
CA GLU A 29 15.71 3.55 -6.52
C GLU A 29 16.44 2.81 -5.37
N ARG A 30 15.70 2.05 -4.55
CA ARG A 30 16.30 1.27 -3.46
C ARG A 30 16.92 -0.01 -4.02
N GLU A 31 18.19 -0.22 -3.68
CA GLU A 31 18.91 -1.45 -4.01
C GLU A 31 18.14 -2.68 -3.50
N GLY A 32 17.99 -3.69 -4.34
CA GLY A 32 17.31 -4.94 -3.97
C GLY A 32 15.78 -4.87 -3.97
N PHE A 33 15.17 -3.72 -4.25
CA PHE A 33 13.71 -3.57 -4.18
C PHE A 33 12.98 -4.48 -5.18
N MET A 34 13.44 -4.51 -6.43
CA MET A 34 12.80 -5.32 -7.48
C MET A 34 12.96 -6.81 -7.21
N GLU A 35 14.13 -7.26 -6.74
CA GLU A 35 14.37 -8.64 -6.34
C GLU A 35 13.49 -9.04 -5.15
N MET A 36 13.34 -8.15 -4.17
CA MET A 36 12.46 -8.36 -3.02
C MET A 36 11.00 -8.52 -3.46
N ILE A 37 10.49 -7.64 -4.33
CA ILE A 37 9.13 -7.73 -4.86
C ILE A 37 8.94 -9.02 -5.64
N ALA A 38 9.91 -9.39 -6.50
CA ALA A 38 9.83 -10.62 -7.29
C ALA A 38 9.78 -11.87 -6.39
N ARG A 39 10.63 -11.92 -5.36
CA ARG A 39 10.63 -13.02 -4.37
C ARG A 39 9.27 -13.13 -3.69
N GLU A 40 8.73 -12.00 -3.22
CA GLU A 40 7.46 -11.99 -2.52
C GLU A 40 6.28 -12.31 -3.44
N TRP A 41 6.38 -11.90 -4.71
CA TRP A 41 5.40 -12.20 -5.75
C TRP A 41 5.42 -13.66 -6.20
N VAL A 42 6.44 -14.46 -5.93
CA VAL A 42 6.41 -15.89 -6.28
C VAL A 42 5.66 -16.70 -5.21
N LEU A 43 5.52 -16.20 -3.99
CA LEU A 43 4.92 -16.94 -2.87
C LEU A 43 3.49 -17.42 -3.17
N PRO A 44 3.16 -18.68 -2.87
CA PRO A 44 1.82 -19.20 -3.13
C PRO A 44 0.77 -18.45 -2.31
N VAL A 45 -0.42 -18.27 -2.89
CA VAL A 45 -1.59 -17.69 -2.21
C VAL A 45 -2.76 -18.64 -2.29
N MET A 46 -3.59 -18.64 -1.24
CA MET A 46 -4.83 -19.42 -1.22
C MET A 46 -5.84 -18.85 -2.22
N GLY A 47 -6.81 -19.65 -2.64
CA GLY A 47 -7.89 -19.23 -3.54
C GLY A 47 -8.21 -20.31 -4.58
N THR A 48 -9.50 -20.48 -4.84
CA THR A 48 -10.03 -21.47 -5.78
C THR A 48 -10.13 -20.87 -7.18
N THR A 49 -10.59 -19.63 -7.29
CA THR A 49 -10.74 -18.93 -8.57
C THR A 49 -9.51 -18.08 -8.90
N HIS A 50 -9.33 -17.75 -10.19
CA HIS A 50 -8.27 -16.85 -10.63
C HIS A 50 -8.39 -15.46 -10.00
N VAL A 51 -9.62 -14.96 -9.83
CA VAL A 51 -9.89 -13.65 -9.21
C VAL A 51 -9.51 -13.66 -7.74
N GLU A 52 -9.90 -14.69 -6.99
CA GLU A 52 -9.50 -14.84 -5.58
C GLU A 52 -7.99 -14.87 -5.41
N ARG A 53 -7.30 -15.66 -6.24
CA ARG A 53 -5.83 -15.75 -6.20
C ARG A 53 -5.21 -14.38 -6.49
N TRP A 54 -5.67 -13.67 -7.52
CA TRP A 54 -5.17 -12.34 -7.84
C TRP A 54 -5.41 -11.35 -6.69
N GLN A 55 -6.62 -11.29 -6.14
CA GLN A 55 -6.94 -10.42 -5.00
C GLN A 55 -6.09 -10.73 -3.77
N ASN A 56 -5.91 -12.02 -3.45
CA ASN A 56 -5.06 -12.46 -2.35
C ASN A 56 -3.59 -12.10 -2.58
N LYS A 57 -3.12 -12.20 -3.82
CA LYS A 57 -1.78 -11.79 -4.23
C LYS A 57 -1.54 -10.30 -3.98
N ILE A 58 -2.45 -9.45 -4.45
CA ILE A 58 -2.33 -8.01 -4.27
C ILE A 58 -2.46 -7.65 -2.78
N ARG A 59 -3.34 -8.33 -2.03
CA ARG A 59 -3.48 -8.11 -0.58
C ARG A 59 -2.18 -8.44 0.16
N HIS A 60 -1.59 -9.60 -0.11
CA HIS A 60 -0.31 -10.01 0.44
C HIS A 60 0.78 -8.98 0.17
N LEU A 61 0.95 -8.60 -1.10
CA LEU A 61 2.00 -7.67 -1.51
C LEU A 61 1.84 -6.30 -0.84
N ARG A 62 0.63 -5.76 -0.75
CA ARG A 62 0.37 -4.48 -0.05
C ARG A 62 0.69 -4.56 1.44
N GLN A 63 0.35 -5.66 2.10
CA GLN A 63 0.63 -5.84 3.53
C GLN A 63 2.14 -5.92 3.78
N PHE A 64 2.84 -6.71 2.96
CA PHE A 64 4.30 -6.81 2.99
C PHE A 64 4.97 -5.45 2.81
N LEU A 65 4.61 -4.72 1.73
CA LEU A 65 5.19 -3.42 1.41
C LEU A 65 4.91 -2.38 2.49
N ARG A 66 3.75 -2.43 3.15
CA ARG A 66 3.43 -1.54 4.27
C ARG A 66 4.38 -1.75 5.44
N GLY A 67 4.71 -3.00 5.75
CA GLY A 67 5.68 -3.35 6.80
C GLY A 67 7.10 -2.93 6.43
N TRP A 68 7.51 -3.23 5.20
CA TRP A 68 8.81 -2.84 4.68
C TRP A 68 9.01 -1.31 4.68
N ALA A 69 8.07 -0.53 4.16
CA ALA A 69 8.17 0.93 4.10
C ALA A 69 8.26 1.58 5.49
N ARG A 70 7.59 1.01 6.50
CA ARG A 70 7.71 1.44 7.90
C ARG A 70 9.10 1.20 8.46
N ASN A 71 9.74 0.08 8.10
CA ASN A 71 11.11 -0.21 8.51
C ASN A 71 12.10 0.73 7.81
N GLU A 72 11.96 0.93 6.49
CA GLU A 72 12.78 1.85 5.72
C GLU A 72 12.72 3.27 6.28
N SER A 73 11.52 3.85 6.42
CA SER A 73 11.35 5.21 6.98
C SER A 73 11.92 5.33 8.41
N GLY A 74 11.88 4.27 9.22
CA GLY A 74 12.50 4.23 10.54
C GLY A 74 14.03 4.21 10.52
N VAL A 75 14.64 3.61 9.50
CA VAL A 75 16.11 3.62 9.30
C VAL A 75 16.59 5.02 8.90
N TYR A 76 15.85 5.74 8.03
CA TYR A 76 16.24 7.08 7.57
C TYR A 76 15.99 8.19 8.59
N LYS A 77 15.06 8.05 9.54
CA LYS A 77 14.85 9.04 10.62
C LYS A 77 15.87 8.96 11.77
N LYS A 78 16.74 7.95 11.79
CA LYS A 78 17.80 7.77 12.80
C LYS A 78 19.17 8.31 12.38
N LYS A 79 19.27 8.93 11.20
CA LYS A 79 20.48 9.62 10.75
C LYS A 79 20.34 11.12 10.94
#